data_AF-A0A7V0M0X2-F1
#
_entry.id   AF-A0A7V0M0X2-F1
#
_cell.length_a   1.000
_cell.length_b   1.000
_cell.length_c   1.000
_cell.angle_alpha   90.00
_cell.angle_beta   90.00
_cell.angle_gamma   90.00
#
_symmetry.space_group_name_H-M   'P 1'
#
loop_
_entity.id
_entity.type
_entity.pdbx_description
1 polymer ?
#
loop_
_entity_poly.entity_id
_entity_poly.type
_entity_poly.pdbx_seq_one_letter_code
_entity_poly.pdbx_strand_id
1 'polypeptide(L)'
;MDLPEQPKEIQRMSLSLRIQHIVLLTSMIILSLTGLALKFHDNWFAHFVMQIEGGFEARGIIHRIFAVILILVGIYHSFYVLFSDEGHRDLMKLVPKLKDLKDFFRYWRRNITGSREKIPFGKYSF
;
A
#
# COMPACT_ATOMS: atom_id res chain seq x y z
N MET A 1 24.62 37.74 6.22
CA MET A 1 23.82 36.86 7.09
C MET A 1 23.08 35.93 6.15
N ASP A 2 23.74 34.83 5.77
CA ASP A 2 23.20 33.88 4.80
C ASP A 2 22.10 33.07 5.47
N LEU A 3 20.87 33.19 4.95
CA LEU A 3 19.74 32.39 5.42
C LEU A 3 20.01 30.93 5.05
N PRO A 4 19.79 29.96 5.96
CA PRO A 4 19.97 28.56 5.64
C PRO A 4 19.09 28.17 4.44
N GLU A 5 19.68 27.52 3.43
CA GLU A 5 18.93 26.98 2.31
C GLU A 5 17.81 26.08 2.84
N GLN A 6 16.57 26.47 2.58
CA GLN A 6 15.41 25.67 2.97
C GLN A 6 15.50 24.30 2.30
N PRO A 7 15.30 23.19 3.03
CA PRO A 7 15.35 21.87 2.45
C PRO A 7 14.33 21.79 1.31
N LYS A 8 14.83 21.63 0.07
CA LYS A 8 14.01 21.55 -1.13
C LYS A 8 13.15 20.28 -1.04
N GLU A 9 11.86 20.45 -0.77
CA GLU A 9 10.92 19.33 -0.75
C GLU A 9 10.77 18.76 -2.16
N ILE A 10 11.08 17.47 -2.33
CA ILE A 10 11.00 16.78 -3.62
C ILE A 10 9.70 15.98 -3.64
N GLN A 11 8.82 16.30 -4.59
CA GLN A 11 7.60 15.51 -4.80
C GLN A 11 7.96 14.09 -5.28
N ARG A 12 7.86 13.12 -4.37
CA ARG A 12 8.14 11.70 -4.68
C ARG A 12 7.01 11.01 -5.45
N MET A 13 5.77 11.39 -5.19
CA MET A 13 4.54 10.84 -5.80
C MET A 13 3.54 11.95 -6.03
N SER A 14 2.87 11.97 -7.17
CA SER A 14 1.79 12.91 -7.45
C SER A 14 0.59 12.73 -6.52
N LEU A 15 -0.20 13.80 -6.40
CA LEU A 15 -1.40 13.84 -5.59
C LEU A 15 -2.42 12.78 -6.05
N SER A 16 -2.59 12.60 -7.36
CA SER A 16 -3.48 11.58 -7.94
C SER A 16 -3.12 10.17 -7.47
N LEU A 17 -1.84 9.79 -7.54
CA LEU A 17 -1.38 8.47 -7.10
C LEU A 17 -1.65 8.24 -5.60
N ARG A 18 -1.47 9.28 -4.78
CA ARG A 18 -1.73 9.21 -3.33
C ARG A 18 -3.22 9.01 -3.03
N ILE A 19 -4.11 9.76 -3.69
CA ILE A 19 -5.56 9.62 -3.50
C ILE A 19 -6.01 8.21 -3.89
N GLN A 20 -5.60 7.72 -5.07
CA GLN A 20 -5.94 6.37 -5.53
C GLN A 20 -5.52 5.30 -4.51
N HIS A 21 -4.28 5.39 -4.00
CA HIS A 21 -3.77 4.48 -2.98
C HIS A 21 -4.53 4.56 -1.66
N ILE A 22 -4.88 5.76 -1.19
CA ILE A 22 -5.64 5.92 0.06
C ILE A 22 -7.02 5.29 -0.08
N VAL A 23 -7.70 5.50 -1.20
CA VAL A 23 -9.02 4.90 -1.48
C VAL A 23 -8.92 3.38 -1.59
N LEU A 24 -7.91 2.85 -2.29
CA LEU A 24 -7.60 1.42 -2.37
C LEU A 24 -7.38 0.81 -0.98
N LEU A 25 -6.47 1.40 -0.20
CA LEU A 25 -6.11 0.94 1.13
C LEU A 25 -7.32 0.93 2.07
N THR A 26 -8.09 2.01 2.07
CA THR A 26 -9.26 2.15 2.95
C THR A 26 -10.33 1.12 2.58
N SER A 27 -10.61 0.94 1.29
CA SER A 27 -11.56 -0.05 0.81
C SER A 27 -11.10 -1.47 1.14
N MET A 28 -9.80 -1.77 0.98
CA MET A 28 -9.22 -3.06 1.35
C MET A 28 -9.35 -3.35 2.85
N ILE A 29 -9.08 -2.37 3.72
CA ILE A 29 -9.22 -2.53 5.17
C ILE A 29 -10.68 -2.83 5.53
N ILE A 30 -11.63 -2.05 5.00
CA ILE A 30 -13.05 -2.24 5.28
C ILE A 30 -13.54 -3.59 4.78
N LEU A 31 -13.13 -4.02 3.58
CA LEU A 31 -13.45 -5.35 3.06
C LEU A 31 -12.87 -6.46 3.93
N SER A 32 -11.64 -6.29 4.41
CA SER A 32 -10.98 -7.26 5.29
C SER A 32 -11.71 -7.37 6.61
N LEU A 33 -12.07 -6.26 7.26
CA LEU A 33 -12.82 -6.25 8.53
C LEU A 33 -14.21 -6.87 8.37
N THR A 34 -14.98 -6.37 7.41
CA THR A 34 -16.33 -6.88 7.11
C THR A 34 -16.31 -8.33 6.60
N GLY A 35 -15.24 -8.80 5.96
CA GLY A 35 -15.12 -10.18 5.47
C GLY A 35 -14.69 -11.15 6.57
N LEU A 36 -13.64 -10.79 7.31
CA LEU A 36 -13.03 -11.60 8.37
C LEU A 36 -14.01 -11.83 9.53
N ALA A 37 -14.84 -10.83 9.85
CA ALA A 37 -15.89 -10.97 10.87
C ALA A 37 -16.96 -12.02 10.50
N LEU A 38 -17.17 -12.36 9.21
CA LEU A 38 -18.08 -13.49 8.84
C LEU A 38 -17.45 -14.82 9.19
N LYS A 39 -16.14 -14.94 8.93
CA LYS A 39 -15.40 -16.20 9.06
C LYS A 39 -15.12 -16.53 10.52
N PHE A 40 -14.92 -15.52 11.36
CA PHE A 40 -14.56 -15.68 12.77
C PHE A 40 -15.67 -15.19 13.70
N HIS A 41 -16.91 -15.59 13.44
CA HIS A 41 -18.09 -15.13 14.19
C HIS A 41 -18.07 -15.42 15.70
N ASP A 42 -17.23 -16.35 16.16
CA ASP A 42 -17.17 -16.85 17.54
C ASP A 42 -16.05 -16.17 18.36
N ASN A 43 -15.44 -15.12 17.82
CA ASN A 43 -14.38 -14.36 18.49
C ASN A 43 -14.92 -13.01 18.99
N TRP A 44 -14.48 -12.58 20.19
CA TRP A 44 -14.86 -11.31 20.81
C TRP A 44 -14.60 -10.10 19.88
N PHE A 45 -13.53 -10.16 19.09
CA PHE A 45 -13.20 -9.12 18.10
C PHE A 45 -14.26 -9.02 16.99
N ALA A 46 -14.79 -10.15 16.51
CA ALA A 46 -15.83 -10.14 15.50
C ALA A 46 -17.15 -9.60 16.06
N HIS A 47 -17.48 -9.90 17.31
CA HIS A 47 -18.66 -9.32 17.98
C HIS A 47 -18.54 -7.80 18.14
N PHE A 48 -17.37 -7.29 18.54
CA PHE A 48 -17.13 -5.85 18.64
C PHE A 48 -17.30 -5.13 17.29
N VAL A 49 -16.72 -5.69 16.23
CA VAL A 49 -16.86 -5.16 14.87
C VAL A 49 -18.33 -5.23 14.42
N MET A 50 -19.02 -6.34 14.66
CA MET A 50 -20.44 -6.50 14.31
C MET A 50 -21.36 -5.49 15.02
N GLN A 51 -21.06 -5.11 16.26
CA GLN A 51 -21.82 -4.09 17.00
C GLN A 51 -21.66 -2.70 16.40
N ILE A 52 -20.46 -2.35 15.93
CA ILE A 52 -20.18 -1.05 15.29
C ILE A 52 -20.80 -0.98 13.89
N GLU A 53 -20.80 -2.08 13.16
CA GLU A 53 -21.28 -2.15 11.78
C GLU A 53 -22.82 -2.19 11.64
N GLY A 54 -23.55 -2.33 12.76
CA GLY A 54 -25.02 -2.32 12.75
C GLY A 54 -25.66 -3.67 12.44
N GLY A 55 -24.95 -4.78 12.65
CA GLY A 55 -25.45 -6.15 12.47
C GLY A 55 -25.22 -6.75 11.08
N PHE A 56 -25.76 -7.95 10.86
CA PHE A 56 -25.45 -8.78 9.67
C PHE A 56 -25.88 -8.15 8.34
N GLU A 57 -27.05 -7.51 8.27
CA GLU A 57 -27.56 -6.92 7.02
C GLU A 57 -26.79 -5.66 6.61
N ALA A 58 -26.59 -4.73 7.53
CA ALA A 58 -25.84 -3.49 7.29
C ALA A 58 -24.43 -3.79 6.81
N ARG A 59 -23.77 -4.80 7.40
CA ARG A 59 -22.44 -5.23 6.99
C ARG A 59 -22.37 -5.76 5.57
N GLY A 60 -23.34 -6.58 5.16
CA GLY A 60 -23.41 -7.11 3.80
C GLY A 60 -23.53 -5.99 2.76
N ILE A 61 -24.29 -4.94 3.09
CA ILE A 61 -24.42 -3.73 2.26
C ILE A 61 -23.09 -2.97 2.21
N ILE A 62 -22.48 -2.69 3.37
CA ILE A 62 -21.19 -1.98 3.46
C ILE A 62 -20.11 -2.72 2.65
N HIS A 63 -19.98 -4.04 2.84
CA HIS A 63 -18.98 -4.84 2.11
C HIS A 63 -19.16 -4.74 0.60
N ARG A 64 -20.40 -4.84 0.09
CA ARG A 64 -20.68 -4.75 -1.35
C ARG A 64 -20.39 -3.36 -1.91
N ILE A 65 -20.74 -2.30 -1.20
CA ILE A 65 -20.44 -0.92 -1.60
C ILE A 65 -18.93 -0.74 -1.73
N PHE A 66 -18.17 -1.10 -0.70
CA PHE A 66 -16.71 -0.99 -0.73
C PHE A 66 -16.06 -1.95 -1.73
N ALA A 67 -16.70 -3.08 -2.05
CA ALA A 67 -16.20 -4.00 -3.07
C ALA A 67 -16.32 -3.38 -4.46
N VAL A 68 -17.46 -2.74 -4.76
CA VAL A 68 -17.64 -2.01 -6.02
C VAL A 68 -16.65 -0.85 -6.10
N ILE A 69 -16.48 -0.07 -5.03
CA ILE A 69 -15.49 1.02 -4.98
C ILE A 69 -14.09 0.48 -5.24
N LEU A 70 -13.68 -0.59 -4.53
CA LEU A 70 -12.35 -1.20 -4.67
C LEU A 70 -12.09 -1.68 -6.09
N ILE A 71 -13.08 -2.32 -6.74
CA ILE A 71 -12.97 -2.77 -8.13
C ILE A 71 -12.77 -1.57 -9.07
N LEU A 72 -13.62 -0.54 -8.94
CA LEU A 72 -13.53 0.64 -9.80
C LEU A 72 -12.19 1.39 -9.64
N VAL A 73 -11.76 1.63 -8.40
CA VAL A 73 -10.47 2.30 -8.16
C VAL A 73 -9.30 1.39 -8.53
N GLY A 74 -9.41 0.07 -8.37
CA GLY A 74 -8.38 -0.89 -8.76
C GLY A 74 -8.18 -0.93 -10.27
N ILE A 75 -9.28 -0.88 -11.03
CA ILE A 75 -9.23 -0.74 -12.49
C ILE A 75 -8.57 0.58 -12.86
N TYR A 76 -9.07 1.71 -12.33
CA TYR A 76 -8.51 3.03 -12.62
C TYR A 76 -7.02 3.11 -12.27
N HIS A 77 -6.63 2.58 -11.11
CA HIS A 77 -5.26 2.53 -10.66
C HIS A 77 -4.37 1.68 -11.58
N SER A 78 -4.85 0.52 -12.01
CA SER A 78 -4.12 -0.35 -12.94
C SER A 78 -3.91 0.35 -14.29
N PHE A 79 -4.95 1.00 -14.83
CA PHE A 79 -4.82 1.80 -16.05
C PHE A 79 -3.84 2.97 -15.85
N TYR A 80 -3.93 3.69 -14.73
CA TYR A 80 -3.00 4.78 -14.43
C TYR A 80 -1.55 4.28 -14.37
N VAL A 81 -1.29 3.18 -13.67
CA VAL A 81 0.06 2.62 -13.52
C VAL A 81 0.62 2.09 -14.85
N LEU A 82 -0.22 1.53 -15.72
CA LEU A 82 0.23 0.98 -17.00
C LEU A 82 0.43 2.03 -18.09
N PHE A 83 -0.45 3.03 -18.18
CA PHE A 83 -0.51 3.97 -19.31
C PHE A 83 -0.08 5.40 -18.97
N SER A 84 -0.04 5.80 -17.69
CA SER A 84 0.51 7.11 -17.31
C SER A 84 2.02 7.08 -17.36
N ASP A 85 2.63 8.15 -17.88
CA ASP A 85 4.07 8.34 -17.86
C ASP A 85 4.67 8.25 -16.45
N GLU A 86 4.01 8.81 -15.44
CA GLU A 86 4.47 8.73 -14.05
C GLU A 86 4.35 7.31 -13.51
N GLY A 87 3.18 6.70 -13.67
CA GLY A 87 2.88 5.36 -13.17
C GLY A 87 3.75 4.29 -13.80
N HIS A 88 3.91 4.34 -15.12
CA HIS A 88 4.68 3.35 -15.88
C HIS A 88 6.17 3.41 -15.52
N ARG A 89 6.74 4.62 -15.41
CA ARG A 89 8.14 4.80 -14.99
C ARG A 89 8.40 4.29 -13.58
N ASP A 90 7.46 4.46 -12.67
CA ASP A 90 7.60 3.97 -11.30
C ASP A 90 7.39 2.45 -11.22
N LEU A 91 6.44 1.89 -11.98
CA LEU A 91 6.25 0.45 -12.11
C LEU A 91 7.52 -0.24 -12.61
N MET A 92 8.15 0.28 -13.67
CA MET A 92 9.36 -0.30 -14.24
C MET A 92 10.56 -0.28 -13.27
N LYS A 93 10.54 0.59 -12.25
CA LYS A 93 11.54 0.60 -11.18
C LYS A 93 11.24 -0.41 -10.07
N LEU A 94 10.01 -0.89 -9.96
CA LEU A 94 9.56 -1.87 -8.99
C LEU A 94 9.62 -3.31 -9.51
N VAL A 95 9.83 -3.52 -10.82
CA VAL A 95 9.97 -4.86 -11.39
C VAL A 95 11.20 -5.56 -10.79
N PRO A 96 11.02 -6.70 -10.09
CA PRO A 96 12.12 -7.41 -9.44
C PRO A 96 13.16 -7.89 -10.45
N LYS A 97 14.43 -7.58 -10.19
CA LYS A 97 15.58 -8.05 -10.97
C LYS A 97 16.33 -9.11 -10.18
N LEU A 98 17.05 -10.01 -10.87
CA LEU A 98 17.92 -10.99 -10.21
C LEU A 98 18.99 -10.35 -9.30
N LYS A 99 19.33 -9.08 -9.54
CA LYS A 99 20.22 -8.29 -8.70
C LYS A 99 19.58 -7.99 -7.33
N ASP A 100 18.27 -7.78 -7.27
CA ASP A 100 17.53 -7.43 -6.06
C ASP A 100 17.58 -8.55 -5.03
N LEU A 101 17.54 -9.81 -5.48
CA LEU A 101 17.76 -10.97 -4.62
C LEU A 101 19.15 -10.96 -3.97
N LYS A 102 20.20 -10.68 -4.76
CA LYS A 102 21.57 -10.62 -4.24
C LYS A 102 21.73 -9.49 -3.23
N ASP A 103 21.12 -8.35 -3.51
CA ASP A 103 21.19 -7.18 -2.64
C ASP A 103 20.33 -7.37 -1.36
N PHE A 104 19.21 -8.10 -1.44
CA PHE A 104 18.45 -8.57 -0.28
C PHE A 104 19.29 -9.47 0.63
N PHE A 105 19.98 -10.49 0.09
CA PHE A 105 20.83 -11.36 0.91
C PHE A 105 22.01 -10.61 1.53
N ARG A 106 22.58 -9.64 0.81
CA ARG A 106 23.62 -8.76 1.34
C ARG A 106 23.09 -7.91 2.50
N TYR A 107 21.90 -7.33 2.35
CA TYR A 107 21.24 -6.54 3.38
C TYR A 107 20.87 -7.39 4.61
N TRP A 108 20.34 -8.59 4.40
CA TRP A 108 20.00 -9.52 5.47
C TRP A 108 21.24 -9.94 6.25
N ARG A 109 22.31 -10.35 5.55
CA ARG A 109 23.62 -10.67 6.17
C ARG A 109 24.17 -9.48 6.95
N ARG A 110 24.07 -8.27 6.40
CA ARG A 110 24.52 -7.05 7.08
C ARG A 110 23.80 -6.82 8.41
N ASN A 111 22.47 -6.97 8.45
CA ASN A 111 21.69 -6.79 9.67
C ASN A 111 22.03 -7.82 10.76
N ILE A 112 22.47 -9.02 10.35
CA ILE A 112 22.89 -10.07 11.29
C ILE A 112 24.35 -9.88 11.74
N THR A 113 25.25 -9.49 10.84
CA THR A 113 26.70 -9.40 11.11
C THR A 113 27.15 -8.02 11.61
N GLY A 114 26.30 -6.98 11.53
CA GLY A 114 26.65 -5.62 11.97
C GLY A 114 27.64 -4.88 11.06
N SER A 115 27.82 -5.34 9.82
CA SER A 115 28.72 -4.71 8.85
C SER A 115 28.26 -3.30 8.48
N ARG A 116 29.21 -2.34 8.35
CA ARG A 116 28.95 -0.93 8.00
C ARG A 116 28.95 -0.67 6.49
N GLU A 117 28.77 -1.68 5.66
CA GLU A 117 28.67 -1.53 4.20
C GLU A 117 27.39 -0.75 3.83
N LYS A 118 27.54 0.40 3.15
CA LYS A 118 26.42 1.19 2.62
C LYS A 118 25.95 0.56 1.31
N ILE A 119 24.73 0.02 1.32
CA ILE A 119 24.06 -0.49 0.12
C ILE A 119 23.34 0.69 -0.54
N PRO A 120 23.69 1.07 -1.78
CA PRO A 120 23.02 2.17 -2.48
C PRO A 120 21.63 1.73 -2.95
N PHE A 121 20.60 2.42 -2.49
CA PHE A 121 19.21 2.22 -2.92
C PHE A 121 18.76 3.30 -3.89
N GLY A 122 17.91 2.94 -4.85
CA GLY A 122 17.27 3.88 -5.77
C GLY A 122 16.05 4.57 -5.14
N LYS A 123 15.09 5.02 -5.98
CA LYS A 123 13.80 5.55 -5.50
C LYS A 123 13.04 4.51 -4.65
N TYR A 124 13.15 3.24 -5.03
CA TYR A 124 12.59 2.08 -4.35
C TYR A 124 13.71 1.09 -3.99
N SER A 125 13.46 0.26 -2.98
CA SER A 125 14.32 -0.85 -2.57
C SER A 125 14.12 -2.06 -3.49
N PHE A 126 14.99 -3.07 -3.32
CA PHE A 126 14.76 -4.44 -3.78
C PHE A 126 13.49 -5.05 -3.19
#